data_AF-A0A317C2L9-F1
#
_entry.id   AF-A0A317C2L9-F1
#
_cell.length_a   1.000
_cell.length_b   1.000
_cell.length_c   1.000
_cell.angle_alpha   90.00
_cell.angle_beta   90.00
_cell.angle_gamma   90.00
#
_symmetry.space_group_name_H-M   'P 1'
#
loop_
_entity.id
_entity.type
_entity.pdbx_description
1 polymer ?
#
loop_
_entity_poly.entity_id
_entity_poly.type
_entity_poly.pdbx_seq_one_letter_code
_entity_poly.pdbx_strand_id
1 'polypeptide(L)'
;MEEFIEAVKAWPVIIQGALGSALFWLFSAVGQWLTDKANKSTSSFLKKTRKSSLINERMRLKALKAQGRDQVLYASVLIYRMSRPLLIGLIWMVLGLTFNSIIGVFSIIGYLGSLYYLFIALGIVKAINYEGDIDARIKEIEETLEDMKNA
;
A
#
# COMPACT_ATOMS: atom_id res chain seq x y z
N MET A 1 28.42 14.95 -26.42
CA MET A 1 28.43 14.73 -24.96
C MET A 1 29.84 14.90 -24.40
N GLU A 2 30.86 14.37 -25.08
CA GLU A 2 32.28 14.49 -24.69
C GLU A 2 32.78 15.95 -24.67
N GLU A 3 32.50 16.75 -25.70
CA GLU A 3 32.88 18.17 -25.73
C GLU A 3 32.29 18.99 -24.57
N PHE A 4 31.06 18.68 -24.15
CA PHE A 4 30.42 19.35 -23.02
C PHE A 4 31.08 18.97 -21.69
N ILE A 5 31.47 17.70 -21.54
CA ILE A 5 32.17 17.21 -20.35
C ILE A 5 33.58 17.84 -20.27
N GLU A 6 34.27 18.00 -21.40
CA GLU A 6 35.57 18.66 -21.46
C GLU A 6 35.48 20.16 -21.16
N ALA A 7 34.48 20.85 -21.71
CA ALA A 7 34.26 22.28 -21.43
C ALA A 7 33.96 22.55 -19.94
N VAL A 8 33.19 21.67 -19.29
CA VAL A 8 32.91 21.75 -17.84
C VAL A 8 34.16 21.43 -17.02
N LYS A 9 35.00 20.48 -17.46
CA LYS A 9 36.28 20.15 -16.82
C LYS A 9 37.34 21.25 -16.94
N ALA A 10 37.22 22.13 -17.94
CA ALA A 10 38.11 23.27 -18.12
C ALA A 10 37.79 24.45 -17.17
N TRP A 11 36.67 24.41 -16.43
CA TRP A 11 36.33 25.46 -15.48
C TRP A 11 37.23 25.49 -14.24
N PRO A 12 37.42 26.67 -13.62
CA PRO A 12 38.17 26.80 -12.37
C PRO A 12 37.65 25.82 -11.30
N VAL A 13 38.59 25.19 -10.57
CA VAL A 13 38.28 24.16 -9.55
C VAL A 13 37.27 24.64 -8.51
N ILE A 14 37.29 25.93 -8.17
CA ILE A 14 36.33 26.55 -7.24
C ILE A 14 34.89 26.54 -7.81
N ILE A 15 34.74 26.79 -9.11
CA ILE A 15 33.44 26.81 -9.80
C ILE A 15 32.90 25.38 -9.94
N GLN A 16 33.76 24.40 -10.22
CA GLN A 16 33.39 22.98 -10.24
C GLN A 16 32.95 22.48 -8.86
N GLY A 17 33.67 22.87 -7.81
CA GLY A 17 33.32 22.54 -6.42
C GLY A 17 31.97 23.15 -6.00
N ALA A 18 31.71 24.40 -6.38
CA ALA A 18 30.43 25.08 -6.11
C ALA A 18 29.26 24.44 -6.89
N LEU A 19 29.48 24.00 -8.13
CA LEU A 19 28.46 23.27 -8.91
C LEU A 19 28.18 21.88 -8.32
N GLY A 20 29.21 21.16 -7.89
CA GLY A 20 29.06 19.87 -7.24
C GLY A 20 28.25 19.97 -5.93
N SER A 21 28.54 20.97 -5.11
CA SER A 21 27.79 21.20 -3.87
C SER A 21 26.36 21.70 -4.12
N ALA A 22 26.14 22.53 -5.15
CA ALA A 22 24.80 22.95 -5.56
C ALA A 22 23.95 21.77 -6.08
N LEU A 23 24.53 20.89 -6.90
CA LEU A 23 23.87 19.66 -7.37
C LEU A 23 23.57 18.71 -6.22
N PHE A 24 24.54 18.49 -5.32
CA PHE A 24 24.33 17.66 -4.14
C PHE A 24 23.21 18.21 -3.25
N TRP A 25 23.18 19.54 -3.04
CA TRP A 25 22.11 20.21 -2.31
C TRP A 25 20.76 20.04 -3.02
N LEU A 26 20.71 20.18 -4.35
CA LEU A 26 19.49 19.98 -5.14
C LEU A 26 18.97 18.55 -5.01
N PHE A 27 19.82 17.54 -5.17
CA PHE A 27 19.45 16.14 -4.99
C PHE A 27 18.99 15.86 -3.55
N SER A 28 19.66 16.43 -2.55
CA SER A 28 19.29 16.30 -1.15
C SER A 28 17.94 16.95 -0.86
N ALA A 29 17.68 18.14 -1.42
CA ALA A 29 16.40 18.84 -1.28
C ALA A 29 15.25 18.07 -1.96
N VAL A 30 15.48 17.50 -3.15
CA VAL A 30 14.50 16.63 -3.82
C VAL A 30 14.26 15.35 -3.02
N GLY A 31 15.31 14.73 -2.49
CA GLY A 31 15.21 13.54 -1.63
C GLY A 31 14.42 13.82 -0.35
N GLN A 32 14.68 14.95 0.32
CA GLN A 32 13.94 15.39 1.49
C GLN A 32 12.47 15.67 1.15
N TRP A 33 12.21 16.38 0.05
CA TRP A 33 10.84 16.65 -0.40
C TRP A 33 10.05 15.37 -0.69
N LEU A 34 10.66 14.40 -1.37
CA LEU A 34 10.06 13.08 -1.62
C LEU A 34 9.80 12.34 -0.31
N THR A 35 10.75 12.38 0.63
CA THR A 35 10.64 11.69 1.93
C THR A 35 9.56 12.32 2.82
N ASP A 36 9.48 13.65 2.87
CA ASP A 36 8.47 14.38 3.64
C ASP A 36 7.07 14.16 3.08
N LYS A 37 6.94 14.13 1.75
CA LYS A 37 5.68 13.83 1.08
C LYS A 37 5.27 12.38 1.30
N ALA A 38 6.22 11.44 1.25
CA ALA A 38 5.99 10.04 1.58
C ALA A 38 5.56 9.87 3.04
N ASN A 39 6.24 10.50 4.00
CA ASN A 39 5.92 10.40 5.42
C ASN A 39 4.52 10.94 5.77
N LYS A 40 4.15 12.11 5.24
CA LYS A 40 2.80 12.67 5.44
C LYS A 40 1.71 11.80 4.82
N SER A 41 1.97 11.21 3.66
CA SER A 41 1.04 10.28 3.01
C SER A 41 0.91 8.97 3.80
N THR A 42 2.03 8.45 4.30
CA THR A 42 2.11 7.16 5.02
C THR A 42 1.27 7.17 6.30
N SER A 43 1.29 8.23 7.11
CA SER A 43 0.50 8.25 8.36
C SER A 43 -1.01 8.14 8.11
N SER A 44 -1.53 8.86 7.13
CA SER A 44 -2.94 8.80 6.74
C SER A 44 -3.30 7.45 6.10
N PHE A 45 -2.40 6.91 5.30
CA PHE A 45 -2.55 5.59 4.67
C PHE A 45 -2.58 4.48 5.72
N LEU A 46 -1.66 4.50 6.68
CA LEU A 46 -1.60 3.54 7.79
C LEU A 46 -2.88 3.58 8.64
N LYS A 47 -3.38 4.77 8.99
CA LYS A 47 -4.67 4.91 9.70
C LYS A 47 -5.82 4.27 8.91
N LYS A 48 -5.92 4.54 7.61
CA LYS A 48 -6.95 3.97 6.73
C LYS A 48 -6.83 2.46 6.60
N THR A 49 -5.63 1.94 6.44
CA THR A 49 -5.34 0.50 6.33
C THR A 49 -5.67 -0.22 7.63
N ARG A 50 -5.27 0.34 8.78
CA ARG A 50 -5.61 -0.21 10.11
C ARG A 50 -7.12 -0.23 10.32
N LYS A 51 -7.81 0.87 10.03
CA LYS A 51 -9.28 0.94 10.10
C LYS A 51 -9.95 -0.12 9.21
N SER A 52 -9.48 -0.26 7.96
CA SER A 52 -10.02 -1.27 7.05
C SER A 52 -9.82 -2.69 7.58
N SER A 53 -8.64 -2.97 8.14
CA SER A 53 -8.31 -4.26 8.75
C SER A 53 -9.23 -4.60 9.92
N LEU A 54 -9.44 -3.65 10.85
CA LEU A 54 -10.35 -3.80 11.99
C LEU A 54 -11.79 -4.07 11.56
N ILE A 55 -12.29 -3.37 10.53
CA ILE A 55 -13.63 -3.62 10.01
C ILE A 55 -13.72 -5.04 9.41
N ASN A 56 -12.69 -5.49 8.69
CA ASN A 56 -12.67 -6.85 8.13
C ASN A 56 -12.64 -7.91 9.23
N GLU A 57 -11.87 -7.71 10.30
CA GLU A 57 -11.86 -8.57 11.49
C GLU A 57 -13.24 -8.62 12.15
N ARG A 58 -13.85 -7.45 12.40
CA ARG A 58 -15.22 -7.37 12.96
C ARG A 58 -16.24 -8.13 12.11
N MET A 59 -16.22 -7.96 10.79
CA MET A 59 -17.18 -8.65 9.91
C MET A 59 -16.97 -10.16 9.90
N ARG A 60 -15.72 -10.63 9.98
CA ARG A 60 -15.42 -12.07 10.08
C ARG A 60 -15.89 -12.66 11.40
N LEU A 61 -15.67 -11.96 12.52
CA LEU A 61 -16.17 -12.37 13.84
C LEU A 61 -17.71 -12.38 13.87
N LYS A 62 -18.38 -11.36 13.31
CA LYS A 62 -19.84 -11.34 13.17
C LYS A 62 -20.36 -12.46 12.27
N ALA A 63 -19.64 -12.82 11.19
CA ALA A 63 -19.97 -13.95 10.34
C ALA A 63 -19.85 -15.30 11.07
N LEU A 64 -18.86 -15.46 11.96
CA LEU A 64 -18.70 -16.68 12.76
C LEU A 64 -19.80 -16.86 13.80
N LYS A 65 -20.24 -15.76 14.42
CA LYS A 65 -21.31 -15.78 15.42
C LYS A 65 -22.71 -15.90 14.81
N ALA A 66 -22.91 -15.29 13.63
CA ALA A 66 -24.20 -15.27 12.96
C ALA A 66 -24.62 -16.67 12.48
N GLN A 67 -25.91 -16.95 12.52
CA GLN A 67 -26.50 -18.17 11.97
C GLN A 67 -27.52 -17.82 10.88
N GLY A 68 -27.69 -18.72 9.91
CA GLY A 68 -28.70 -18.58 8.86
C GLY A 68 -28.44 -17.40 7.92
N ARG A 69 -29.43 -16.51 7.76
CA ARG A 69 -29.40 -15.43 6.76
C ARG A 69 -28.32 -14.38 7.04
N ASP A 70 -28.06 -14.08 8.30
CA ASP A 70 -27.08 -13.05 8.69
C ASP A 70 -25.65 -13.48 8.39
N GLN A 71 -25.34 -14.77 8.52
CA GLN A 71 -24.04 -15.34 8.16
C GLN A 71 -23.75 -15.13 6.67
N VAL A 72 -24.74 -15.41 5.81
CA VAL A 72 -24.65 -15.21 4.36
C VAL A 72 -24.46 -13.73 4.03
N LEU A 73 -25.12 -12.84 4.77
CA LEU A 73 -25.02 -11.39 4.60
C LEU A 73 -23.59 -10.90 4.89
N TYR A 74 -23.01 -11.30 6.03
CA TYR A 74 -21.64 -10.94 6.38
C TYR A 74 -20.60 -11.55 5.43
N ALA A 75 -20.78 -12.80 5.02
CA ALA A 75 -19.93 -13.44 4.02
C ALA A 75 -19.99 -12.72 2.66
N SER A 76 -21.18 -12.32 2.21
CA SER A 76 -21.37 -11.57 0.97
C SER A 76 -20.65 -10.22 1.00
N VAL A 77 -20.69 -9.52 2.14
CA VAL A 77 -19.96 -8.26 2.33
C VAL A 77 -18.44 -8.47 2.25
N LEU A 78 -17.92 -9.55 2.84
CA LEU A 78 -16.49 -9.88 2.77
C LEU A 78 -16.06 -10.18 1.32
N ILE A 79 -16.85 -10.96 0.58
CA ILE A 79 -16.61 -11.26 -0.84
C ILE A 79 -16.63 -9.97 -1.66
N TYR A 80 -17.64 -9.12 -1.46
CA TYR A 80 -17.72 -7.83 -2.15
C TYR A 80 -16.48 -6.96 -1.87
N ARG A 81 -16.01 -6.90 -0.62
CA ARG A 81 -14.80 -6.13 -0.26
C ARG A 81 -13.52 -6.74 -0.82
N MET A 82 -13.43 -8.06 -0.92
CA MET A 82 -12.33 -8.77 -1.55
C MET A 82 -12.26 -8.55 -3.06
N SER A 83 -13.40 -8.40 -3.73
CA SER A 83 -13.47 -8.27 -5.19
C SER A 83 -12.64 -7.10 -5.72
N ARG A 84 -12.60 -5.97 -5.01
CA ARG A 84 -11.86 -4.78 -5.44
C ARG A 84 -10.34 -5.01 -5.51
N PRO A 85 -9.65 -5.43 -4.43
CA PRO A 85 -8.22 -5.75 -4.52
C PRO A 85 -7.95 -6.92 -5.47
N LEU A 86 -8.85 -7.90 -5.57
CA LEU A 86 -8.73 -8.98 -6.55
C LEU A 86 -8.67 -8.44 -7.99
N LEU A 87 -9.61 -7.58 -8.38
CA LEU A 87 -9.65 -6.96 -9.71
C LEU A 87 -8.42 -6.10 -9.98
N ILE A 88 -7.96 -5.32 -8.97
CA ILE A 88 -6.75 -4.52 -9.11
C ILE A 88 -5.52 -5.43 -9.31
N GLY A 89 -5.41 -6.52 -8.56
CA GLY A 89 -4.34 -7.50 -8.74
C GLY A 89 -4.34 -8.12 -10.14
N LEU A 90 -5.52 -8.46 -10.66
CA LEU A 90 -5.67 -8.95 -12.04
C LEU A 90 -5.25 -7.90 -13.08
N ILE A 91 -5.59 -6.63 -12.89
CA ILE A 91 -5.14 -5.54 -13.77
C ILE A 91 -3.61 -5.45 -13.75
N TRP A 92 -2.98 -5.47 -12.57
CA TRP A 92 -1.52 -5.48 -12.45
C TRP A 92 -0.86 -6.67 -13.14
N MET A 93 -1.48 -7.85 -13.04
CA MET A 93 -1.02 -9.05 -13.74
C MET A 93 -1.10 -8.88 -15.26
N VAL A 94 -2.23 -8.40 -15.78
CA VAL A 94 -2.42 -8.16 -17.21
C VAL A 94 -1.42 -7.13 -17.73
N LEU A 95 -1.18 -6.04 -16.99
CA LEU A 95 -0.16 -5.05 -17.32
C LEU A 95 1.25 -5.66 -17.32
N GLY A 96 1.60 -6.45 -16.31
CA GLY A 96 2.89 -7.14 -16.24
C GLY A 96 3.13 -8.09 -17.41
N LEU A 97 2.09 -8.76 -17.89
CA LEU A 97 2.15 -9.66 -19.05
C LEU A 97 2.21 -8.89 -20.38
N THR A 98 1.42 -7.84 -20.55
CA THR A 98 1.37 -7.05 -21.80
C THR A 98 2.62 -6.22 -22.03
N PHE A 99 3.22 -5.64 -20.98
CA PHE A 99 4.41 -4.79 -21.11
C PHE A 99 5.74 -5.55 -21.01
N ASN A 100 5.71 -6.87 -20.83
CA ASN A 100 6.92 -7.70 -20.78
C ASN A 100 7.78 -7.58 -22.05
N SER A 101 7.14 -7.40 -23.22
CA SER A 101 7.82 -7.28 -24.50
C SER A 101 8.52 -5.93 -24.74
N ILE A 102 8.22 -4.91 -23.94
CA ILE A 102 8.76 -3.55 -24.12
C ILE A 102 9.98 -3.36 -23.23
N ILE A 103 9.82 -3.54 -21.92
CA ILE A 103 10.89 -3.45 -20.93
C ILE A 103 10.64 -4.54 -19.89
N GLY A 104 11.52 -5.53 -19.78
CA GLY A 104 11.34 -6.69 -18.89
C GLY A 104 11.15 -6.32 -17.41
N VAL A 105 11.65 -5.15 -16.98
CA VAL A 105 11.43 -4.61 -15.63
C VAL A 105 9.95 -4.40 -15.31
N PHE A 106 9.12 -4.03 -16.28
CA PHE A 106 7.68 -3.86 -16.06
C PHE A 106 6.97 -5.16 -15.73
N SER A 107 7.48 -6.31 -16.20
CA SER A 107 6.92 -7.61 -15.85
C SER A 107 7.08 -7.89 -14.35
N ILE A 108 8.27 -7.63 -13.81
CA ILE A 108 8.57 -7.79 -12.38
C ILE A 108 7.67 -6.88 -11.52
N ILE A 109 7.55 -5.60 -11.90
CA ILE A 109 6.68 -4.64 -11.19
C ILE A 109 5.22 -5.10 -11.28
N GLY A 110 4.78 -5.58 -12.44
CA GLY A 110 3.47 -6.18 -12.69
C GLY A 110 3.15 -7.32 -11.73
N TYR A 111 4.04 -8.30 -11.64
CA TYR A 111 3.90 -9.45 -10.75
C TYR A 111 3.91 -9.06 -9.28
N LEU A 112 4.82 -8.18 -8.85
CA LEU A 112 4.87 -7.70 -7.47
C LEU A 112 3.59 -6.94 -7.09
N GLY A 113 3.08 -6.09 -7.98
CA GLY A 113 1.81 -5.39 -7.81
C GLY A 113 0.64 -6.37 -7.69
N SER A 114 0.57 -7.36 -8.58
CA SER A 114 -0.47 -8.40 -8.53
C SER A 114 -0.44 -9.17 -7.21
N LEU A 115 0.74 -9.69 -6.82
CA LEU A 115 0.92 -10.42 -5.56
C LEU A 115 0.50 -9.58 -4.35
N TYR A 116 0.92 -8.32 -4.29
CA TYR A 116 0.55 -7.41 -3.20
C TYR A 116 -0.97 -7.32 -3.03
N TYR A 117 -1.71 -7.10 -4.12
CA TYR A 117 -3.17 -6.99 -4.04
C TYR A 117 -3.87 -8.33 -3.81
N LEU A 118 -3.33 -9.44 -4.31
CA LEU A 118 -3.83 -10.79 -4.01
C LEU A 118 -3.68 -11.14 -2.52
N PHE A 119 -2.55 -10.79 -1.90
CA PHE A 119 -2.38 -10.96 -0.45
C PHE A 119 -3.34 -10.09 0.36
N ILE A 120 -3.60 -8.86 -0.08
CA ILE A 120 -4.64 -8.02 0.54
C ILE A 120 -6.01 -8.68 0.43
N ALA A 121 -6.37 -9.18 -0.75
CA ALA A 121 -7.64 -9.87 -0.97
C ALA A 121 -7.76 -11.10 -0.06
N LEU A 122 -6.71 -11.92 0.03
CA LEU A 122 -6.66 -13.09 0.89
C LEU A 122 -6.81 -12.72 2.38
N GLY A 123 -6.17 -11.64 2.83
CA GLY A 123 -6.29 -11.14 4.20
C GLY A 123 -7.72 -10.75 4.60
N ILE A 124 -8.56 -10.34 3.63
CA ILE A 124 -9.97 -9.96 3.87
C ILE A 124 -10.83 -11.20 4.17
N VAL A 125 -10.62 -12.30 3.44
CA VAL A 125 -11.45 -13.52 3.53
C VAL A 125 -10.81 -14.63 4.36
N LYS A 126 -9.60 -14.41 4.88
CA LYS A 126 -8.88 -15.39 5.69
C LYS A 126 -9.76 -15.88 6.84
N ALA A 127 -9.92 -17.21 6.92
CA ALA A 127 -10.63 -17.87 8.01
C ALA A 127 -10.06 -17.43 9.36
N ILE A 128 -10.96 -17.10 10.29
CA ILE A 128 -10.59 -16.80 11.67
C ILE A 128 -10.96 -18.04 12.48
N ASN A 129 -9.95 -18.65 13.09
CA ASN A 129 -10.14 -19.58 14.21
C ASN A 129 -9.79 -18.79 15.46
N TYR A 130 -10.81 -18.21 16.10
CA TYR A 130 -10.64 -17.49 17.35
C TYR A 130 -11.27 -18.33 18.46
N GLU A 131 -10.42 -18.78 19.39
CA GLU A 131 -10.82 -19.65 20.50
C GLU A 131 -11.23 -18.86 21.76
N GLY A 132 -11.14 -17.53 21.73
CA GLY A 132 -11.53 -16.65 22.83
C GLY A 132 -12.98 -16.16 22.76
N ASP A 133 -13.33 -15.24 23.66
CA ASP A 133 -14.64 -14.59 23.67
C ASP A 133 -14.80 -13.64 22.47
N ILE A 134 -15.58 -14.09 21.49
CA ILE A 134 -15.88 -13.35 20.26
C ILE A 134 -16.54 -12.00 20.57
N ASP A 135 -17.39 -11.92 21.60
CA ASP A 135 -18.13 -10.71 21.93
C ASP A 135 -17.24 -9.66 22.58
N ALA A 136 -16.35 -10.07 23.48
CA ALA A 136 -15.33 -9.19 24.05
C ALA A 136 -14.44 -8.59 22.95
N ARG A 137 -14.02 -9.40 21.98
CA ARG A 137 -13.18 -8.93 20.88
C ARG A 137 -13.91 -8.00 19.93
N ILE A 138 -15.18 -8.27 19.61
CA ILE A 138 -16.00 -7.35 18.81
C ILE A 138 -16.13 -5.99 19.50
N LYS A 139 -16.35 -5.98 20.82
CA LYS A 139 -16.49 -4.75 21.60
C LYS A 139 -15.19 -3.93 21.60
N GLU A 140 -14.04 -4.56 21.84
CA GLU A 140 -12.72 -3.91 21.77
C GLU A 140 -12.46 -3.27 20.40
N ILE A 141 -12.84 -3.96 19.31
CA ILE A 141 -12.71 -3.43 17.95
C ILE A 141 -13.66 -2.24 17.73
N GLU A 142 -14.88 -2.29 18.26
CA GLU A 142 -15.84 -1.19 18.15
C GLU A 142 -15.37 0.06 18.91
N GLU A 143 -14.87 -0.10 20.14
CA GLU A 143 -14.24 0.99 20.92
C GLU A 143 -13.04 1.59 20.17
N THR A 144 -12.14 0.76 19.66
CA THR A 144 -10.98 1.23 18.88
C THR A 144 -11.40 1.99 17.61
N LEU A 145 -12.47 1.55 16.94
CA LEU A 145 -12.99 2.20 15.73
C LEU A 145 -13.64 3.57 16.04
N GLU A 146 -14.25 3.73 17.22
CA GLU A 146 -14.79 4.99 17.69
C GLU A 146 -13.68 5.99 18.03
N ASP A 147 -12.64 5.55 18.74
CA ASP A 147 -11.46 6.39 19.04
C ASP A 147 -10.80 6.91 17.75
N MET A 148 -10.67 6.05 16.74
CA MET A 148 -10.14 6.43 15.43
C MET A 148 -11.04 7.37 14.61
N LYS A 149 -12.32 7.53 14.99
CA LYS A 149 -13.25 8.48 14.35
C LYS A 149 -13.16 9.86 14.99
N ASN A 150 -12.79 9.92 16.27
CA ASN A 150 -12.72 11.15 17.06
C ASN A 150 -11.32 11.81 17.06
N ALA A 151 -10.32 11.19 16.40
CA ALA A 151 -8.91 11.63 16.32
C ALA A 151 -8.44 11.98 14.91
#